data_AF-A0A1V5JVZ3-F1
#
_entry.id   AF-A0A1V5JVZ3-F1
#
_cell.length_a   1.000
_cell.length_b   1.000
_cell.length_c   1.000
_cell.angle_alpha   90.00
_cell.angle_beta   90.00
_cell.angle_gamma   90.00
#
_symmetry.space_group_name_H-M   'P 1'
#
loop_
_entity.id
_entity.type
_entity.pdbx_description
1 polymer ?
#
loop_
_entity_poly.entity_id
_entity_poly.type
_entity_poly.pdbx_seq_one_letter_code
_entity_poly.pdbx_strand_id
1 'polypeptide(L)'
;MPRLRWVFVLTVTGLCFAVMLTAYGFELARIARLSYLVDQRMDEIVRLSRRMQTLREEIAYYETPEGVARLAREQFNLLYPDETVFRVVYTSGDEVRILSRDGP
;
A
#
# COMPACT_ATOMS: atom_id res chain seq x y z
N MET A 1 -32.56 -60.73 0.24
CA MET A 1 -33.76 -59.87 0.16
C MET A 1 -33.65 -58.80 1.24
N PRO A 2 -33.38 -57.52 0.88
CA PRO A 2 -33.30 -56.48 1.89
C PRO A 2 -34.65 -56.36 2.60
N ARG A 3 -34.66 -56.43 3.93
CA ARG A 3 -35.89 -56.27 4.71
C ARG A 3 -36.39 -54.84 4.51
N LEU A 4 -37.66 -54.67 4.19
CA LEU A 4 -38.30 -53.38 3.90
C LEU A 4 -38.02 -52.31 4.98
N ARG A 5 -37.89 -52.75 6.24
CA ARG A 5 -37.53 -51.90 7.39
C ARG A 5 -36.17 -51.21 7.23
N TRP A 6 -35.17 -51.90 6.67
CA TRP A 6 -33.84 -51.34 6.44
C TRP A 6 -33.80 -50.34 5.29
N VAL A 7 -34.58 -50.60 4.23
CA VAL A 7 -34.74 -49.66 3.12
C VAL A 7 -35.34 -48.36 3.63
N PHE A 8 -36.41 -48.45 4.43
CA PHE A 8 -37.06 -47.27 5.02
C PHE A 8 -36.11 -46.45 5.90
N VAL A 9 -35.35 -47.11 6.77
CA VAL A 9 -34.36 -46.45 7.64
C VAL A 9 -33.25 -45.75 6.83
N LEU A 10 -32.75 -46.39 5.77
CA LEU A 10 -31.75 -45.79 4.89
C LEU A 10 -32.30 -44.56 4.17
N THR A 11 -33.52 -44.62 3.64
CA THR A 11 -34.14 -43.45 2.98
C THR A 11 -34.37 -42.29 3.93
N VAL A 12 -34.86 -42.54 5.15
CA VAL A 12 -35.10 -41.46 6.14
C VAL A 12 -33.78 -40.84 6.58
N THR A 13 -32.78 -41.66 6.89
CA THR A 13 -31.46 -41.18 7.29
C THR A 13 -30.80 -40.40 6.15
N GLY A 14 -30.91 -40.88 4.91
CA GLY A 14 -30.40 -40.19 3.73
C GLY A 14 -31.07 -38.83 3.50
N LEU A 15 -32.40 -38.75 3.69
CA LEU A 15 -33.13 -37.49 3.61
C LEU A 15 -32.65 -36.48 4.67
N CYS A 16 -32.53 -36.91 5.92
CA CYS A 16 -32.03 -36.06 7.01
C CYS A 16 -30.62 -35.55 6.72
N PHE A 17 -29.72 -36.42 6.25
CA PHE A 17 -28.36 -36.03 5.86
C PHE A 17 -28.36 -35.05 4.70
N ALA A 18 -29.18 -35.26 3.68
CA ALA A 18 -29.27 -34.36 2.54
C ALA A 18 -29.71 -32.94 2.97
N VAL A 19 -30.72 -32.84 3.83
CA VAL A 19 -31.18 -31.55 4.36
C VAL A 19 -30.09 -30.87 5.20
N MET A 20 -29.44 -31.61 6.11
CA MET A 20 -28.33 -31.08 6.91
C MET A 20 -27.19 -30.58 6.03
N LEU A 21 -26.72 -31.40 5.09
CA LEU A 21 -25.58 -31.06 4.23
C LEU A 21 -25.87 -29.84 3.37
N THR A 22 -27.12 -29.70 2.90
CA THR A 22 -27.56 -28.51 2.16
C THR A 22 -27.55 -27.26 3.05
N ALA A 23 -28.09 -27.35 4.27
CA ALA A 23 -28.14 -26.23 5.21
C ALA A 23 -26.73 -25.79 5.65
N TYR A 24 -25.90 -26.73 6.10
CA TYR A 24 -24.53 -26.47 6.53
C TYR A 24 -23.64 -25.96 5.39
N GLY A 25 -23.79 -26.51 4.19
CA GLY A 25 -23.05 -26.04 3.02
C GLY A 25 -23.36 -24.58 2.70
N PHE A 26 -24.63 -24.17 2.84
CA PHE A 26 -25.03 -22.79 2.59
C PHE A 26 -24.49 -21.82 3.64
N GLU A 27 -24.44 -22.25 4.91
CA GLU A 27 -23.86 -21.46 6.00
C GLU A 27 -22.35 -21.28 5.85
N LEU A 28 -21.62 -22.34 5.49
CA LEU A 28 -20.18 -22.27 5.23
C LEU A 28 -19.85 -21.34 4.07
N ALA A 29 -20.61 -21.42 2.97
CA ALA A 29 -20.45 -20.51 1.83
C ALA A 29 -20.71 -19.05 2.23
N ARG A 30 -21.68 -18.81 3.12
CA ARG A 30 -21.97 -17.47 3.66
C ARG A 30 -20.83 -16.95 4.53
N ILE A 31 -20.27 -17.78 5.42
CA ILE A 31 -19.13 -17.42 6.26
C ILE A 31 -17.89 -17.12 5.40
N ALA A 32 -17.62 -17.95 4.38
CA ALA A 32 -16.51 -17.74 3.46
C ALA A 32 -16.63 -16.40 2.72
N ARG A 33 -17.84 -16.08 2.22
CA ARG A 33 -18.09 -14.79 1.55
C ARG A 33 -17.90 -13.61 2.51
N LEU A 34 -18.36 -13.73 3.76
CA LEU A 34 -18.21 -12.66 4.75
C LEU A 34 -16.74 -12.47 5.14
N SER A 35 -16.00 -13.56 5.33
CA SER A 35 -14.56 -13.53 5.61
C SER A 35 -13.78 -12.84 4.49
N TYR A 36 -14.10 -13.15 3.23
CA TYR A 36 -13.48 -12.51 2.07
C TYR A 36 -13.72 -10.99 2.03
N LEU A 37 -14.94 -10.55 2.33
CA LEU A 37 -15.26 -9.12 2.40
C LEU A 37 -14.52 -8.42 3.56
N VAL A 38 -14.38 -9.08 4.70
CA VAL A 38 -13.63 -8.55 5.84
C VAL A 38 -12.15 -8.42 5.50
N ASP A 39 -11.57 -9.44 4.87
CA ASP A 39 -10.16 -9.44 4.46
C ASP A 39 -9.87 -8.32 3.47
N GLN A 40 -10.76 -8.10 2.50
CA GLN A 40 -10.65 -6.99 1.56
C GLN A 40 -10.67 -5.62 2.27
N ARG A 41 -11.51 -5.45 3.29
CA ARG A 41 -11.54 -4.20 4.08
C ARG A 41 -10.31 -4.05 4.97
N MET A 42 -9.79 -5.15 5.50
CA MET A 42 -8.55 -5.13 6.27
C MET A 42 -7.38 -4.66 5.40
N ASP A 43 -7.29 -5.16 4.17
CA ASP A 43 -6.27 -4.73 3.21
C ASP A 43 -6.34 -3.23 2.90
N GLU A 44 -7.54 -2.68 2.73
CA GLU A 44 -7.75 -1.24 2.55
C GLU A 44 -7.26 -0.44 3.76
N ILE A 45 -7.61 -0.88 4.98
CA ILE A 45 -7.21 -0.24 6.23
C ILE A 45 -5.68 -0.28 6.40
N VAL A 46 -5.05 -1.42 6.13
CA VAL A 46 -3.59 -1.57 6.23
C VAL A 46 -2.88 -0.66 5.24
N ARG A 47 -3.37 -0.55 4.00
CA ARG A 47 -2.79 0.36 2.99
C ARG A 47 -2.92 1.82 3.43
N LEU A 48 -4.06 2.22 3.98
CA LEU A 48 -4.27 3.58 4.46
C LEU A 48 -3.37 3.89 5.67
N SER A 49 -3.24 2.96 6.60
CA SER A 49 -2.37 3.08 7.77
C SER A 49 -0.90 3.30 7.37
N ARG A 50 -0.40 2.51 6.39
CA ARG A 50 0.97 2.68 5.86
C ARG A 50 1.15 4.06 5.22
N ARG A 51 0.19 4.52 4.42
CA ARG A 51 0.25 5.88 3.85
C ARG A 51 0.28 6.96 4.93
N MET A 52 -0.56 6.82 5.96
CA MET A 52 -0.53 7.75 7.09
C MET A 52 0.82 7.77 7.80
N GLN A 53 1.47 6.63 7.95
CA GLN A 53 2.80 6.57 8.56
C GLN A 53 3.83 7.32 7.72
N THR A 54 3.86 7.09 6.40
CA THR A 54 4.76 7.81 5.49
C THR A 54 4.52 9.32 5.52
N LEU A 55 3.25 9.76 5.48
CA LEU A 55 2.92 11.19 5.56
C LEU A 55 3.34 11.79 6.90
N ARG A 56 3.21 11.06 8.00
CA ARG A 56 3.67 11.53 9.33
C ARG A 56 5.19 11.68 9.38
N GLU A 57 5.94 10.74 8.80
CA GLU A 57 7.41 10.84 8.70
C GLU A 57 7.82 12.05 7.85
N GLU A 58 7.12 12.27 6.73
CA GLU A 58 7.39 13.41 5.84
C GLU A 58 7.08 14.75 6.52
N ILE A 59 5.94 14.86 7.21
CA ILE A 59 5.59 16.04 8.00
C ILE A 59 6.64 16.28 9.09
N ALA A 60 7.03 15.25 9.83
CA ALA A 60 8.05 15.36 10.88
C ALA A 60 9.39 15.83 10.32
N TYR A 61 9.77 15.37 9.12
CA TYR A 61 10.98 15.84 8.44
C TYR A 61 10.88 17.32 8.06
N TYR A 62 9.77 17.75 7.45
CA TYR A 62 9.58 19.15 7.06
C TYR A 62 9.31 20.09 8.23
N GLU A 63 9.01 19.58 9.42
CA GLU A 63 8.96 20.38 10.65
C GLU A 63 10.38 20.76 11.14
N THR A 64 11.41 19.99 10.76
CA THR A 64 12.80 20.30 11.13
C THR A 64 13.33 21.52 10.37
N PRO A 65 14.26 22.31 10.96
CA PRO A 65 14.84 23.48 10.30
C PRO A 65 15.57 23.14 9.00
N GLU A 66 16.19 21.97 8.92
CA GLU A 66 16.84 21.45 7.70
C GLU A 66 15.81 21.10 6.62
N GLY A 67 14.71 20.47 7.00
CA GLY A 67 13.60 20.15 6.09
C GLY A 67 12.94 21.41 5.52
N VAL A 68 12.70 22.42 6.35
CA VAL A 68 12.19 23.73 5.91
C VAL A 68 13.16 24.42 4.97
N ALA A 69 14.46 24.44 5.29
CA ALA A 69 15.48 25.06 4.44
C ALA A 69 15.58 24.39 3.07
N ARG A 70 15.42 23.06 3.03
CA ARG A 70 15.37 22.29 1.78
C ARG A 70 14.10 22.58 0.97
N LEU A 71 12.93 22.62 1.62
CA LEU A 71 11.68 23.00 0.96
C LEU A 71 11.75 24.42 0.38
N ALA A 72 12.34 25.35 1.15
CA ALA A 72 12.53 26.73 0.73
C ALA A 72 13.43 26.84 -0.52
N ARG A 73 14.45 25.98 -0.62
CA ARG A 73 15.30 25.84 -1.81
C ARG A 73 14.55 25.29 -3.01
N GLU A 74 13.82 24.20 -2.83
CA GLU A 74 13.12 23.53 -3.93
C GLU A 74 11.95 24.37 -4.48
N GLN A 75 11.18 25.04 -3.61
CA GLN A 75 10.01 25.83 -4.04
C GLN A 75 10.34 27.27 -4.43
N PHE A 76 11.24 27.94 -3.72
CA PHE A 76 11.48 29.37 -3.89
C PHE A 76 12.88 29.70 -4.42
N ASN A 77 13.70 28.68 -4.70
CA ASN A 77 15.09 28.83 -5.13
C ASN A 77 15.89 29.76 -4.21
N LEU A 78 15.55 29.75 -2.91
CA LEU A 78 16.19 30.56 -1.89
C LEU A 78 17.59 30.00 -1.62
N LEU A 79 18.57 30.89 -1.47
CA LEU A 79 19.96 30.53 -1.21
C LEU A 79 20.31 30.84 0.23
N TYR A 80 21.32 30.16 0.77
CA TYR A 80 21.85 30.55 2.07
C TYR A 80 22.50 31.94 1.99
N PRO A 81 22.53 32.72 3.09
CA PRO A 81 23.07 34.07 3.09
C PRO A 81 24.53 34.19 2.59
N ASP A 82 25.28 33.10 2.71
CA ASP A 82 26.70 32.94 2.39
C ASP A 82 26.99 32.22 1.06
N GLU A 83 25.96 31.94 0.26
CA GLU A 83 26.10 31.21 -1.01
C GLU A 83 26.34 32.11 -2.22
N THR A 84 27.41 31.83 -2.98
CA THR A 84 27.72 32.52 -4.25
C THR A 84 27.00 31.87 -5.43
N VAL A 85 26.17 32.65 -6.14
CA VAL A 85 25.40 32.19 -7.31
C VAL A 85 26.22 32.30 -8.59
N PHE A 86 26.48 31.17 -9.26
CA PHE A 86 27.09 31.16 -10.58
C PHE A 86 26.01 31.13 -11.67
N ARG A 87 25.92 32.19 -12.49
CA ARG A 87 25.08 32.20 -13.68
C ARG A 87 25.87 31.64 -14.86
N VAL A 88 25.56 30.42 -15.29
CA VAL A 88 26.10 29.84 -16.52
C VAL A 88 25.39 30.49 -17.71
N VAL A 89 26.10 31.34 -18.45
CA VAL A 89 25.60 31.95 -19.69
C VAL A 89 26.27 31.21 -20.85
N TYR A 90 25.49 30.45 -21.61
CA TYR A 90 25.97 29.81 -22.84
C TYR A 90 25.97 30.84 -23.97
N THR A 91 27.12 31.47 -24.21
CA THR A 91 27.39 32.11 -25.50
C THR A 91 27.84 31.00 -26.44
N SER A 92 26.96 30.63 -27.38
CA SER A 92 27.24 29.71 -28.48
C SER A 92 28.50 30.18 -29.23
N GLY A 93 29.65 29.55 -28.98
CA GLY A 93 30.85 29.83 -29.76
C GLY A 93 32.19 29.26 -29.32
N ASP A 94 32.39 28.87 -28.06
CA ASP A 94 33.71 28.39 -27.62
C ASP A 94 33.68 27.07 -26.84
N GLU A 95 34.66 26.21 -27.17
CA GLU A 95 34.85 24.87 -26.62
C GLU A 95 35.03 24.89 -25.09
N VAL A 96 34.34 23.97 -24.43
CA VAL A 96 34.38 23.79 -22.97
C VAL A 96 35.75 23.27 -22.56
N ARG A 97 36.65 24.17 -22.15
CA ARG A 97 37.88 23.81 -21.45
C ARG A 97 37.61 23.77 -19.95
N ILE A 98 37.39 22.57 -19.42
CA ILE A 98 37.33 22.34 -17.98
C ILE A 98 38.73 22.61 -17.42
N LEU A 99 38.92 23.78 -16.80
CA LEU A 99 40.10 24.04 -16.00
C LEU A 99 39.94 23.27 -14.69
N SER A 100 40.47 22.05 -14.66
CA SER A 100 40.83 21.38 -13.40
C SER A 100 41.73 22.35 -12.64
N ARG A 101 41.27 22.79 -11.48
CA ARG A 101 42.06 23.61 -10.56
C ARG A 101 43.13 22.71 -9.95
N ASP A 102 44.26 22.60 -10.64
CA ASP A 102 45.48 22.12 -10.04
C ASP A 102 46.10 23.25 -9.20
N GLY A 103 46.23 22.95 -7.92
CA GLY A 103 47.28 23.47 -7.04
C GLY A 103 46.81 24.33 -5.87
N PRO A 104 47.67 24.53 -4.84
CA PRO A 104 48.95 23.84 -4.55
C PRO A 104 48.81 22.63 -3.62
#